data_AF-A0A315V537-F1
#
_entry.id   AF-A0A315V537-F1
#
_cell.length_a   1.000
_cell.length_b   1.000
_cell.length_c   1.000
_cell.angle_alpha   90.00
_cell.angle_beta   90.00
_cell.angle_gamma   90.00
#
_symmetry.space_group_name_H-M   'P 1'
#
loop_
_entity.id
_entity.type
_entity.pdbx_description
1 polymer ?
#
loop_
_entity_poly.entity_id
_entity_poly.type
_entity_poly.pdbx_seq_one_letter_code
_entity_poly.pdbx_strand_id
1 'polypeptide(L)'
;MASENGSEIQDEKAAFVQASSEEETQQQGGTVLCNNDSKLTLYHWTQSFNSQKVRLAIAEKGLCCEEYDVSLPLSEHNEPWFMRLNPAGEVPVLVHNDKVICDPTQIIDYLEDNFSYEGTPKLVPEESSRYYLRVQHYRELVDSLPMDAYTHGCILHPEITADSHIPAYAASSIRTQIGNTQTELAKLAEQNPELKDAYVAKQRRLKSKLFDHDNMKYLKKLLDELESVMDQVETELQRRAEETPEEGKPSWLCGDFFSIADVSLAVTLHRLKFLGLSRRYWGNGSRVNVETYYERVVERPAFRRVLGHVNNILISAVLPAAFRVARKNAPVIVGTTLLVGALGGATYLAFLYMKKRLSLFS
;
A
#
# COMPACT_ATOMS: atom_id res chain seq x y z
N MET A 1 65.60 4.21 -23.30
CA MET A 1 65.07 4.07 -21.94
C MET A 1 63.89 5.00 -21.80
N ALA A 2 62.68 4.46 -21.76
CA ALA A 2 61.48 5.16 -21.34
C ALA A 2 60.39 4.09 -21.13
N SER A 3 60.30 3.63 -19.89
CA SER A 3 59.20 2.84 -19.33
C SER A 3 58.93 3.44 -17.95
N GLU A 4 57.67 3.35 -17.51
CA GLU A 4 57.10 3.78 -16.22
C GLU A 4 56.38 5.14 -16.25
N ASN A 5 55.04 5.08 -16.40
CA ASN A 5 54.07 5.90 -15.67
C ASN A 5 52.63 5.50 -16.07
N GLY A 6 52.16 4.39 -15.52
CA GLY A 6 50.80 3.89 -15.80
C GLY A 6 50.04 3.28 -14.61
N SER A 7 50.70 3.08 -13.45
CA SER A 7 50.07 2.35 -12.32
C SER A 7 49.59 3.23 -11.17
N GLU A 8 50.02 4.49 -11.03
CA GLU A 8 49.63 5.31 -9.86
C GLU A 8 48.25 6.00 -9.97
N ILE A 9 47.68 6.13 -11.18
CA ILE A 9 46.40 6.83 -11.38
C ILE A 9 45.17 5.93 -11.12
N GLN A 10 45.35 4.60 -11.08
CA GLN A 10 44.24 3.66 -10.84
C GLN A 10 43.97 3.44 -9.35
N ASP A 11 44.97 3.55 -8.47
CA ASP A 11 44.81 3.33 -7.03
C ASP A 11 44.13 4.52 -6.31
N GLU A 12 44.34 5.76 -6.76
CA GLU A 12 43.67 6.94 -6.19
C GLU A 12 42.16 6.97 -6.49
N LYS A 13 41.74 6.48 -7.66
CA LYS A 13 40.31 6.39 -8.03
C LYS A 13 39.59 5.27 -7.29
N ALA A 14 40.26 4.18 -6.97
CA ALA A 14 39.68 3.10 -6.17
C ALA A 14 39.45 3.55 -4.71
N ALA A 15 40.41 4.28 -4.13
CA ALA A 15 40.30 4.80 -2.77
C ALA A 15 39.20 5.88 -2.62
N PHE A 16 38.99 6.73 -3.63
CA PHE A 16 37.95 7.76 -3.59
C PHE A 16 36.53 7.18 -3.77
N VAL A 17 36.39 6.08 -4.53
CA VAL A 17 35.10 5.38 -4.68
C VAL A 17 34.75 4.60 -3.41
N GLN A 18 35.72 3.99 -2.73
CA GLN A 18 35.49 3.29 -1.47
C GLN A 18 35.14 4.24 -0.31
N ALA A 19 35.82 5.40 -0.20
CA ALA A 19 35.50 6.42 0.79
C ALA A 19 34.08 7.02 0.58
N SER A 20 33.66 7.22 -0.68
CA SER A 20 32.31 7.71 -0.98
C SER A 20 31.19 6.71 -0.69
N SER A 21 31.50 5.40 -0.71
CA SER A 21 30.53 4.35 -0.36
C SER A 21 30.39 4.11 1.14
N GLU A 22 31.38 4.49 1.94
CA GLU A 22 31.34 4.36 3.40
C GLU A 22 30.72 5.59 4.09
N GLU A 23 30.78 6.78 3.47
CA GLU A 23 30.19 8.01 4.04
C GLU A 23 28.67 8.19 3.74
N GLU A 24 28.11 7.56 2.70
CA GLU A 24 26.66 7.63 2.43
C GLU A 24 25.81 6.63 3.27
N THR A 25 26.45 5.78 4.09
CA THR A 25 25.74 4.78 4.92
C THR A 25 25.57 5.23 6.38
N GLN A 26 25.94 6.48 6.72
CA GLN A 26 25.78 7.03 8.07
C GLN A 26 24.98 8.33 8.08
N GLN A 27 23.71 8.29 7.69
CA GLN A 27 22.68 9.15 8.28
C GLN A 27 21.27 8.62 7.98
N GLN A 28 20.46 8.53 9.06
CA GLN A 28 19.10 7.98 9.17
C GLN A 28 18.98 6.47 9.35
N GLY A 29 19.55 5.98 10.47
CA GLY A 29 19.28 4.65 11.00
C GLY A 29 17.93 4.59 11.73
N GLY A 30 16.94 3.97 11.09
CA GLY A 30 16.04 3.07 11.80
C GLY A 30 16.64 1.68 11.68
N THR A 31 17.24 1.15 12.75
CA THR A 31 17.86 -0.18 12.75
C THR A 31 16.79 -1.21 12.43
N VAL A 32 16.87 -1.82 11.26
CA VAL A 32 16.04 -2.94 10.85
C VAL A 32 16.45 -4.13 11.71
N LEU A 33 15.59 -4.54 12.65
CA LEU A 33 15.89 -5.61 13.58
C LEU A 33 15.55 -6.96 12.91
N CYS A 34 16.47 -7.50 12.12
CA CYS A 34 16.33 -8.85 11.57
C CYS A 34 16.85 -9.89 12.56
N ASN A 35 15.95 -10.48 13.34
CA ASN A 35 16.24 -11.71 14.05
C ASN A 35 15.96 -12.90 13.12
N ASN A 36 16.96 -13.75 12.90
CA ASN A 36 16.95 -14.79 11.85
C ASN A 36 16.22 -16.08 12.26
N ASP A 37 15.62 -16.13 13.45
CA ASP A 37 15.17 -17.40 14.05
C ASP A 37 13.75 -17.84 13.62
N SER A 38 12.99 -16.99 12.90
CA SER A 38 11.70 -17.41 12.33
C SER A 38 11.32 -16.62 11.07
N LYS A 39 10.86 -17.35 10.04
CA LYS A 39 10.54 -16.78 8.74
C LYS A 39 9.14 -16.16 8.77
N LEU A 40 9.09 -14.83 8.72
CA LEU A 40 7.86 -14.05 8.63
C LEU A 40 7.59 -13.68 7.17
N THR A 41 6.51 -14.19 6.57
CA THR A 41 6.15 -13.94 5.17
C THR A 41 4.77 -13.30 5.06
N LEU A 42 4.65 -12.24 4.27
CA LEU A 42 3.40 -11.55 3.97
C LEU A 42 3.03 -11.72 2.50
N TYR A 43 1.93 -12.42 2.23
CA TYR A 43 1.30 -12.44 0.92
C TYR A 43 0.37 -11.24 0.82
N HIS A 44 0.63 -10.32 -0.11
CA HIS A 44 -0.09 -9.06 -0.18
C HIS A 44 -0.23 -8.55 -1.61
N TRP A 45 -1.01 -7.48 -1.79
CA TRP A 45 -0.95 -6.68 -3.02
C TRP A 45 -0.73 -5.23 -2.67
N THR A 46 0.26 -4.57 -3.30
CA THR A 46 0.67 -3.21 -2.93
C THR A 46 -0.46 -2.17 -2.96
N GLN A 47 -1.50 -2.41 -3.76
CA GLN A 47 -2.65 -1.52 -3.91
C GLN A 47 -3.89 -1.97 -3.13
N SER A 48 -3.86 -3.10 -2.40
CA SER A 48 -4.95 -3.48 -1.50
C SER A 48 -4.91 -2.61 -0.25
N PHE A 49 -6.06 -2.05 0.14
CA PHE A 49 -6.19 -1.22 1.34
C PHE A 49 -5.72 -1.96 2.60
N ASN A 50 -6.22 -3.17 2.82
CA ASN A 50 -5.85 -3.98 3.98
C ASN A 50 -4.37 -4.38 3.94
N SER A 51 -3.81 -4.62 2.74
CA SER A 51 -2.38 -4.88 2.59
C SER A 51 -1.54 -3.66 2.93
N GLN A 52 -1.94 -2.47 2.51
CA GLN A 52 -1.24 -1.21 2.85
C GLN A 52 -1.19 -1.00 4.36
N LYS A 53 -2.31 -1.26 5.05
CA LYS A 53 -2.39 -1.15 6.52
C LYS A 53 -1.41 -2.08 7.23
N VAL A 54 -1.42 -3.38 6.89
CA VAL A 54 -0.52 -4.37 7.50
C VAL A 54 0.94 -4.07 7.18
N ARG A 55 1.25 -3.72 5.92
CA ARG A 55 2.61 -3.38 5.51
C ARG A 55 3.12 -2.13 6.22
N LEU A 56 2.26 -1.13 6.44
CA LEU A 56 2.62 0.05 7.20
C LEU A 56 2.92 -0.30 8.66
N ALA A 57 2.10 -1.16 9.29
CA ALA A 57 2.37 -1.64 10.65
C ALA A 57 3.72 -2.37 10.75
N ILE A 58 4.00 -3.32 9.85
CA ILE A 58 5.29 -4.04 9.76
C ILE A 58 6.45 -3.05 9.60
N ALA A 59 6.30 -2.05 8.73
CA ALA A 59 7.30 -1.05 8.43
C ALA A 59 7.59 -0.08 9.58
N GLU A 60 6.56 0.34 10.32
CA GLU A 60 6.68 1.21 11.50
C GLU A 60 7.30 0.47 12.69
N LYS A 61 7.02 -0.84 12.83
CA LYS A 61 7.68 -1.72 13.80
C LYS A 61 9.12 -2.09 13.41
N GLY A 62 9.55 -1.80 12.18
CA GLY A 62 10.89 -2.15 11.69
C GLY A 62 11.13 -3.66 11.59
N LEU A 63 10.08 -4.45 11.37
CA LEU A 63 10.18 -5.91 11.29
C LEU A 63 10.71 -6.36 9.93
N CYS A 64 11.55 -7.38 9.93
CA CYS A 64 11.98 -8.06 8.71
C CYS A 64 10.91 -9.05 8.28
N CYS A 65 10.23 -8.75 7.18
CA CYS A 65 9.18 -9.58 6.63
C CYS A 65 9.46 -9.82 5.14
N GLU A 66 9.47 -11.09 4.73
CA GLU A 66 9.50 -11.45 3.33
C GLU A 66 8.14 -11.12 2.69
N GLU A 67 8.14 -10.26 1.68
CA GLU A 67 6.94 -9.86 0.95
C GLU A 67 6.75 -10.72 -0.31
N TYR A 68 5.56 -11.26 -0.50
CA TYR A 68 5.14 -11.96 -1.73
C TYR A 68 3.96 -11.21 -2.36
N ASP A 69 4.19 -10.59 -3.52
CA ASP A 69 3.13 -9.85 -4.23
C ASP A 69 2.18 -10.79 -4.99
N VAL A 70 0.93 -10.82 -4.54
CA VAL A 70 -0.20 -11.55 -5.13
C VAL A 70 -1.02 -10.57 -5.97
N SER A 71 -0.87 -10.66 -7.29
CA SER A 71 -1.49 -9.75 -8.23
C SER A 71 -3.01 -9.97 -8.35
N LEU A 72 -3.79 -9.02 -7.84
CA LEU A 72 -5.24 -8.99 -8.03
C LEU A 72 -5.65 -8.77 -9.50
N PRO A 73 -5.01 -7.87 -10.27
CA PRO A 73 -5.31 -7.70 -11.70
C PRO A 73 -5.07 -8.97 -12.53
N LEU A 74 -4.18 -9.87 -12.09
CA LEU A 74 -3.92 -11.16 -12.75
C LEU A 74 -4.70 -12.32 -12.13
N SER A 75 -5.63 -12.02 -11.22
CA SER A 75 -6.43 -13.02 -10.52
C SER A 75 -5.60 -14.05 -9.74
N GLU A 76 -4.36 -13.73 -9.31
CA GLU A 76 -3.49 -14.68 -8.57
C GLU A 76 -4.09 -15.10 -7.23
N HIS A 77 -4.80 -14.18 -6.58
CA HIS A 77 -5.61 -14.43 -5.38
C HIS A 77 -6.78 -15.42 -5.58
N ASN A 78 -7.06 -15.84 -6.82
CA ASN A 78 -8.02 -16.91 -7.14
C ASN A 78 -7.32 -18.23 -7.49
N GLU A 79 -5.99 -18.24 -7.68
CA GLU A 79 -5.28 -19.46 -8.04
C GLU A 79 -5.35 -20.50 -6.91
N PRO A 80 -5.39 -21.80 -7.22
CA PRO A 80 -5.62 -22.85 -6.23
C PRO A 80 -4.62 -22.84 -5.07
N TRP A 81 -3.36 -22.48 -5.32
CA TRP A 81 -2.33 -22.40 -4.28
C TRP A 81 -2.65 -21.31 -3.25
N PHE A 82 -3.15 -20.15 -3.68
CA PHE A 82 -3.52 -19.06 -2.78
C PHE A 82 -4.85 -19.36 -2.08
N MET A 83 -5.81 -19.95 -2.79
CA MET A 83 -7.09 -20.36 -2.20
C MET A 83 -6.94 -21.44 -1.12
N ARG A 84 -5.93 -22.32 -1.22
CA ARG A 84 -5.55 -23.24 -0.15
C ARG A 84 -5.00 -22.52 1.07
N LEU A 85 -4.27 -21.42 0.87
CA LEU A 85 -3.74 -20.60 1.94
C LEU A 85 -4.84 -19.77 2.62
N ASN A 86 -5.70 -19.12 1.82
CA ASN A 86 -6.85 -18.37 2.29
C ASN A 86 -8.09 -18.68 1.42
N PRO A 87 -9.04 -19.50 1.91
CA PRO A 87 -10.28 -19.81 1.18
C PRO A 87 -11.18 -18.60 0.90
N ALA A 88 -10.96 -17.46 1.58
CA ALA A 88 -11.64 -16.22 1.23
C ALA A 88 -11.13 -15.65 -0.09
N GLY A 89 -9.88 -15.98 -0.46
CA GLY A 89 -9.15 -15.46 -1.60
C GLY A 89 -8.88 -13.96 -1.46
N GLU A 90 -8.56 -13.50 -0.25
CA GLU A 90 -8.33 -12.09 0.06
C GLU A 90 -6.89 -11.88 0.56
N VAL A 91 -6.36 -10.68 0.33
CA VAL A 91 -5.04 -10.25 0.81
C VAL A 91 -5.21 -9.13 1.84
N PRO A 92 -4.33 -9.02 2.84
CA PRO A 92 -3.09 -9.78 3.03
C PRO A 92 -3.29 -11.13 3.75
N VAL A 93 -2.27 -11.99 3.69
CA VAL A 93 -2.14 -13.19 4.52
C VAL A 93 -0.75 -13.23 5.12
N LEU A 94 -0.66 -13.31 6.45
CA LEU A 94 0.60 -13.50 7.16
C LEU A 94 0.85 -14.99 7.37
N VAL A 95 2.06 -15.44 7.09
CA VAL A 95 2.57 -16.75 7.45
C VAL A 95 3.78 -16.57 8.35
N HIS A 96 3.72 -17.13 9.54
CA HIS A 96 4.85 -17.18 10.47
C HIS A 96 5.05 -18.62 10.90
N ASN A 97 6.11 -19.25 10.38
CA ASN A 97 6.30 -20.71 10.45
C ASN A 97 5.06 -21.45 9.90
N ASP A 98 4.42 -22.29 10.72
CA ASP A 98 3.21 -23.03 10.32
C ASP A 98 1.90 -22.26 10.57
N LYS A 99 1.96 -21.06 11.18
CA LYS A 99 0.77 -20.27 11.50
C LYS A 99 0.38 -19.38 10.33
N VAL A 100 -0.86 -19.54 9.86
CA VAL A 100 -1.47 -18.70 8.81
C VAL A 100 -2.53 -17.80 9.43
N ILE A 101 -2.46 -16.50 9.14
CA ILE A 101 -3.41 -15.49 9.64
C ILE A 101 -3.89 -14.66 8.45
N CYS A 102 -5.20 -14.65 8.21
CA CYS A 102 -5.80 -14.03 7.03
C CYS A 102 -6.54 -12.72 7.31
N ASP A 103 -6.88 -12.45 8.57
CA ASP A 103 -7.60 -11.22 8.95
C ASP A 103 -6.59 -10.10 9.24
N PRO A 104 -6.70 -8.92 8.58
CA PRO A 104 -5.71 -7.85 8.73
C PRO A 104 -5.61 -7.30 10.15
N THR A 105 -6.70 -7.29 10.91
CA THR A 105 -6.72 -6.83 12.30
C THR A 105 -5.98 -7.84 13.17
N GLN A 106 -6.29 -9.13 13.03
CA GLN A 106 -5.58 -10.21 13.75
C GLN A 106 -4.11 -10.33 13.35
N ILE A 107 -3.74 -10.04 12.11
CA ILE A 107 -2.34 -9.98 11.68
C ILE A 107 -1.60 -8.92 12.50
N ILE A 108 -2.17 -7.72 12.61
CA ILE A 108 -1.55 -6.62 13.34
C ILE A 108 -1.46 -6.94 14.84
N ASP A 109 -2.54 -7.46 15.44
CA ASP A 109 -2.53 -7.85 16.86
C ASP A 109 -1.49 -8.94 17.12
N TYR A 110 -1.41 -9.94 16.22
CA TYR A 110 -0.38 -10.97 16.29
C TYR A 110 1.04 -10.40 16.23
N LEU A 111 1.28 -9.39 15.38
CA LEU A 111 2.58 -8.72 15.29
C LEU A 111 2.91 -7.95 16.57
N GLU A 112 1.95 -7.28 17.20
CA GLU A 112 2.15 -6.61 18.48
C GLU A 112 2.46 -7.61 19.61
N ASP A 113 1.71 -8.71 19.68
CA ASP A 113 1.84 -9.71 20.75
C ASP A 113 3.13 -10.53 20.65
N ASN A 114 3.61 -10.82 19.43
CA ASN A 114 4.70 -11.79 19.20
C ASN A 114 6.03 -11.11 18.84
N PHE A 115 6.03 -9.82 18.49
CA PHE A 115 7.23 -9.07 18.10
C PHE A 115 7.35 -7.79 18.94
N SER A 116 7.51 -7.99 20.24
CA SER A 116 7.71 -6.94 21.27
C SER A 116 9.05 -7.12 22.01
N TYR A 117 10.14 -7.32 21.27
CA TYR A 117 11.49 -7.40 21.84
C TYR A 117 12.10 -6.01 22.05
N GLU A 118 13.19 -5.95 22.83
CA GLU A 118 13.84 -4.68 23.16
C GLU A 118 14.26 -3.91 21.89
N GLY A 119 13.83 -2.65 21.80
CA GLY A 119 14.07 -1.79 20.64
C GLY A 119 13.02 -1.83 19.53
N THR A 120 12.05 -2.76 19.56
CA THR A 120 10.92 -2.74 18.60
C THR A 120 9.89 -1.69 18.99
N PRO A 121 9.51 -0.77 18.09
CA PRO A 121 8.39 0.14 18.34
C PRO A 121 7.08 -0.61 18.65
N LYS A 122 6.40 -0.16 19.70
CA LYS A 122 5.02 -0.59 20.03
C LYS A 122 4.04 0.36 19.36
N LEU A 123 3.07 -0.18 18.62
CA LEU A 123 1.99 0.60 18.02
C LEU A 123 0.75 0.61 18.92
N VAL A 124 0.63 -0.38 19.80
CA VAL A 124 -0.40 -0.43 20.84
C VAL A 124 0.25 -0.14 22.20
N PRO A 125 -0.17 0.91 22.92
CA PRO A 125 0.32 1.15 24.26
C PRO A 125 -0.16 0.04 25.21
N GLU A 126 0.51 -0.12 26.35
CA GLU A 126 0.08 -1.10 27.36
C GLU A 126 -1.31 -0.78 27.91
N GLU A 127 -2.09 -1.79 28.31
CA GLU A 127 -3.47 -1.59 28.80
C GLU A 127 -3.56 -0.63 29.99
N SER A 128 -2.53 -0.57 30.82
CA SER A 128 -2.40 0.34 31.96
C SER A 128 -2.15 1.81 31.56
N SER A 129 -1.76 2.05 30.31
CA SER A 129 -1.48 3.38 29.80
C SER A 129 -2.75 4.22 29.67
N ARG A 130 -2.65 5.50 30.06
CA ARG A 130 -3.72 6.49 29.87
C ARG A 130 -4.15 6.65 28.41
N TYR A 131 -3.32 6.23 27.46
CA TYR A 131 -3.59 6.33 26.01
C TYR A 131 -4.31 5.12 25.43
N TYR A 132 -4.34 3.98 26.14
CA TYR A 132 -4.83 2.70 25.60
C TYR A 132 -6.27 2.77 25.09
N LEU A 133 -7.20 3.20 25.94
CA LEU A 133 -8.61 3.29 25.56
C LEU A 133 -8.86 4.26 24.40
N ARG A 134 -8.06 5.33 24.32
CA ARG A 134 -8.13 6.28 23.20
C ARG A 134 -7.65 5.65 21.89
N VAL A 135 -6.52 4.94 21.93
CA VAL A 135 -5.99 4.22 20.77
C VAL A 135 -6.99 3.17 20.27
N GLN A 136 -7.58 2.37 21.16
CA GLN A 136 -8.59 1.39 20.77
C GLN A 136 -9.83 2.06 20.18
N HIS A 137 -10.34 3.12 20.81
CA HIS A 137 -11.51 3.85 20.31
C HIS A 137 -11.30 4.36 18.87
N TYR A 138 -10.19 5.07 18.60
CA TYR A 138 -9.97 5.61 17.26
C TYR A 138 -9.57 4.56 16.24
N ARG A 139 -8.89 3.47 16.64
CA ARG A 139 -8.68 2.31 15.78
C ARG A 139 -10.01 1.73 15.33
N GLU A 140 -10.91 1.43 16.26
CA GLU A 140 -12.24 0.86 15.97
C GLU A 140 -13.09 1.82 15.13
N LEU A 141 -13.10 3.10 15.47
CA LEU A 141 -13.84 4.13 14.75
C LEU A 141 -13.40 4.21 13.28
N VAL A 142 -12.10 4.28 13.02
CA VAL A 142 -11.58 4.36 11.65
C VAL A 142 -11.73 3.04 10.92
N ASP A 143 -11.51 1.90 11.58
CA ASP A 143 -11.62 0.57 10.98
C ASP A 143 -13.08 0.16 10.67
N SER A 144 -14.06 0.82 11.31
CA SER A 144 -15.49 0.63 11.00
C SER A 144 -15.89 1.13 9.62
N LEU A 145 -15.06 1.97 8.99
CA LEU A 145 -15.31 2.54 7.68
C LEU A 145 -15.26 1.45 6.57
N PRO A 146 -16.31 1.29 5.76
CA PRO A 146 -16.36 0.28 4.69
C PRO A 146 -15.54 0.73 3.47
N MET A 147 -14.21 0.62 3.58
CA MET A 147 -13.28 1.10 2.56
C MET A 147 -13.42 0.40 1.21
N ASP A 148 -13.92 -0.85 1.18
CA ASP A 148 -14.24 -1.55 -0.06
C ASP A 148 -15.47 -0.96 -0.76
N ALA A 149 -16.48 -0.53 -0.02
CA ALA A 149 -17.64 0.17 -0.57
C ALA A 149 -17.26 1.53 -1.16
N TYR A 150 -16.41 2.32 -0.49
CA TYR A 150 -15.91 3.58 -1.06
C TYR A 150 -15.07 3.34 -2.32
N THR A 151 -14.17 2.35 -2.27
CA THR A 151 -13.28 2.05 -3.39
C THR A 151 -14.08 1.62 -4.63
N HIS A 152 -14.98 0.66 -4.49
CA HIS A 152 -15.79 0.21 -5.63
C HIS A 152 -16.84 1.26 -6.02
N GLY A 153 -17.50 1.90 -5.06
CA GLY A 153 -18.49 2.94 -5.30
C GLY A 153 -17.93 4.09 -6.15
N CYS A 154 -16.74 4.59 -5.84
CA CYS A 154 -16.08 5.64 -6.63
C CYS A 154 -15.67 5.17 -8.04
N ILE A 155 -15.39 3.88 -8.25
CA ILE A 155 -15.08 3.32 -9.57
C ILE A 155 -16.35 3.18 -10.42
N LEU A 156 -17.45 2.78 -9.79
CA LEU A 156 -18.75 2.61 -10.45
C LEU A 156 -19.41 3.95 -10.75
N HIS A 157 -19.30 4.91 -9.82
CA HIS A 157 -19.95 6.22 -9.83
C HIS A 157 -18.91 7.35 -9.76
N PRO A 158 -18.09 7.56 -10.81
CA PRO A 158 -17.00 8.54 -10.79
C PRO A 158 -17.47 9.99 -10.58
N GLU A 159 -18.74 10.30 -10.86
CA GLU A 159 -19.34 11.63 -10.68
C GLU A 159 -19.39 12.09 -9.22
N ILE A 160 -19.20 11.19 -8.24
CA ILE A 160 -19.13 11.55 -6.82
C ILE A 160 -17.73 12.00 -6.37
N THR A 161 -16.74 11.93 -7.29
CA THR A 161 -15.33 12.28 -7.03
C THR A 161 -14.93 13.50 -7.84
N ALA A 162 -14.06 14.35 -7.30
CA ALA A 162 -13.63 15.59 -7.98
C ALA A 162 -12.22 15.48 -8.60
N ASP A 163 -11.30 14.78 -7.94
CA ASP A 163 -9.89 14.68 -8.37
C ASP A 163 -9.36 13.25 -8.16
N SER A 164 -10.10 12.26 -8.68
CA SER A 164 -9.69 10.86 -8.54
C SER A 164 -8.37 10.59 -9.26
N HIS A 165 -7.46 9.89 -8.57
CA HIS A 165 -6.20 9.43 -9.14
C HIS A 165 -6.34 8.07 -9.84
N ILE A 166 -7.55 7.53 -9.94
CA ILE A 166 -7.82 6.29 -10.67
C ILE A 166 -7.80 6.60 -12.18
N PRO A 167 -6.91 5.96 -12.97
CA PRO A 167 -6.92 6.15 -14.42
C PRO A 167 -8.23 5.65 -15.04
N ALA A 168 -8.76 6.38 -16.03
CA ALA A 168 -10.04 6.03 -16.68
C ALA A 168 -10.05 4.61 -17.28
N TYR A 169 -8.94 4.16 -17.86
CA TYR A 169 -8.82 2.79 -18.38
C TYR A 169 -8.91 1.74 -17.26
N ALA A 170 -8.36 2.04 -16.07
CA ALA A 170 -8.40 1.12 -14.93
C ALA A 170 -9.84 0.94 -14.44
N ALA A 171 -10.63 2.02 -14.38
CA ALA A 171 -12.04 1.93 -14.04
C ALA A 171 -12.81 1.03 -15.02
N SER A 172 -12.57 1.17 -16.33
CA SER A 172 -13.18 0.30 -17.34
C SER A 172 -12.74 -1.16 -17.20
N SER A 173 -11.44 -1.41 -17.03
CA SER A 173 -10.91 -2.76 -16.84
C SER A 173 -11.46 -3.42 -15.57
N ILE A 174 -11.60 -2.68 -14.48
CA ILE A 174 -12.17 -3.20 -13.22
C ILE A 174 -13.63 -3.60 -13.42
N ARG A 175 -14.44 -2.80 -14.13
CA ARG A 175 -15.83 -3.16 -14.44
C ARG A 175 -15.92 -4.43 -15.28
N THR A 176 -15.06 -4.57 -16.29
CA THR A 176 -14.98 -5.80 -17.10
C THR A 176 -14.54 -7.00 -16.28
N GLN A 177 -13.50 -6.84 -15.45
CA GLN A 177 -12.98 -7.90 -14.59
C GLN A 177 -14.05 -8.37 -13.61
N ILE A 178 -14.80 -7.45 -12.99
CA ILE A 178 -15.92 -7.75 -12.12
C ILE A 178 -16.95 -8.67 -12.81
N GLY A 179 -17.35 -8.35 -14.05
CA GLY A 179 -18.29 -9.18 -14.81
C GLY A 179 -17.74 -10.57 -15.14
N ASN A 180 -16.46 -10.65 -15.51
CA ASN A 180 -15.82 -11.91 -15.91
C ASN A 180 -15.48 -12.82 -14.72
N THR A 181 -15.22 -12.24 -13.54
CA THR A 181 -14.75 -12.96 -12.35
C THR A 181 -15.71 -14.07 -11.94
N GLN A 182 -17.02 -13.87 -12.10
CA GLN A 182 -17.99 -14.91 -11.76
C GLN A 182 -17.79 -16.18 -12.60
N THR A 183 -17.61 -16.02 -13.92
CA THR A 183 -17.36 -17.14 -14.84
C THR A 183 -16.00 -17.79 -14.59
N GLU A 184 -14.96 -16.99 -14.32
CA GLU A 184 -13.63 -17.51 -13.99
C GLU A 184 -13.65 -18.36 -12.72
N LEU A 185 -14.31 -17.88 -11.66
CA LEU A 185 -14.47 -18.64 -10.41
C LEU A 185 -15.27 -19.93 -10.61
N ALA A 186 -16.26 -19.94 -11.52
CA ALA A 186 -17.04 -21.15 -11.81
C ALA A 186 -16.16 -22.21 -12.46
N LYS A 187 -15.36 -21.80 -13.45
CA LYS A 187 -14.37 -22.66 -14.11
C LYS A 187 -13.35 -23.20 -13.12
N LEU A 188 -12.82 -22.37 -12.23
CA LEU A 188 -11.87 -22.79 -11.20
C LEU A 188 -12.49 -23.80 -10.22
N ALA A 189 -13.77 -23.63 -9.87
CA ALA A 189 -14.51 -24.56 -9.02
C ALA A 189 -14.73 -25.93 -9.67
N GLU A 190 -14.89 -25.99 -10.99
CA GLU A 190 -14.96 -27.24 -11.75
C GLU A 190 -13.59 -27.91 -11.86
N GLN A 191 -12.53 -27.12 -12.06
CA GLN A 191 -11.16 -27.61 -12.23
C GLN A 191 -10.50 -28.07 -10.93
N ASN A 192 -10.95 -27.56 -9.78
CA ASN A 192 -10.39 -27.87 -8.47
C ASN A 192 -11.53 -28.27 -7.51
N PRO A 193 -12.04 -29.52 -7.61
CA PRO A 193 -13.18 -29.99 -6.82
C PRO A 193 -12.99 -29.84 -5.30
N GLU A 194 -11.75 -29.93 -4.82
CA GLU A 194 -11.38 -29.77 -3.41
C GLU A 194 -11.54 -28.34 -2.89
N LEU A 195 -11.54 -27.34 -3.77
CA LEU A 195 -11.73 -25.92 -3.47
C LEU A 195 -13.11 -25.40 -3.88
N LYS A 196 -13.99 -26.27 -4.40
CA LYS A 196 -15.28 -25.89 -4.98
C LYS A 196 -16.11 -25.02 -4.04
N ASP A 197 -16.23 -25.40 -2.77
CA ASP A 197 -17.02 -24.64 -1.79
C ASP A 197 -16.42 -23.26 -1.52
N ALA A 198 -15.09 -23.14 -1.48
CA ALA A 198 -14.40 -21.87 -1.32
C ALA A 198 -14.68 -20.92 -2.50
N TYR A 199 -14.59 -21.42 -3.74
CA TYR A 199 -14.91 -20.65 -4.94
C TYR A 199 -16.38 -20.23 -5.00
N VAL A 200 -17.31 -21.14 -4.70
CA VAL A 200 -18.75 -20.83 -4.65
C VAL A 200 -19.06 -19.79 -3.57
N ALA A 201 -18.45 -19.90 -2.39
CA ALA A 201 -18.60 -18.92 -1.33
C ALA A 201 -18.06 -17.53 -1.76
N LYS A 202 -16.91 -17.51 -2.45
CA LYS A 202 -16.32 -16.28 -2.99
C LYS A 202 -17.21 -15.62 -4.03
N GLN A 203 -17.80 -16.39 -4.95
CA GLN A 203 -18.77 -15.89 -5.92
C GLN A 203 -19.97 -15.22 -5.26
N ARG A 204 -20.53 -15.84 -4.21
CA ARG A 204 -21.67 -15.28 -3.46
C ARG A 204 -21.31 -13.95 -2.80
N ARG A 205 -20.15 -13.88 -2.14
CA ARG A 205 -19.65 -12.64 -1.51
C ARG A 205 -19.46 -11.52 -2.53
N LEU A 206 -18.80 -11.82 -3.66
CA LEU A 206 -18.56 -10.85 -4.72
C LEU A 206 -19.87 -10.28 -5.27
N LYS A 207 -20.85 -11.15 -5.56
CA LYS A 207 -22.16 -10.73 -6.07
C LYS A 207 -22.89 -9.80 -5.10
N SER A 208 -22.88 -10.12 -3.80
CA SER A 208 -23.49 -9.27 -2.78
C SER A 208 -22.82 -7.90 -2.70
N LYS A 209 -21.49 -7.87 -2.55
CA LYS A 209 -20.73 -6.62 -2.42
C LYS A 209 -20.97 -5.69 -3.60
N LEU A 210 -20.93 -6.20 -4.83
CA LEU A 210 -21.13 -5.38 -6.02
C LEU A 210 -22.53 -4.78 -6.10
N PHE A 211 -23.55 -5.54 -5.72
CA PHE A 211 -24.92 -5.03 -5.68
C PHE A 211 -25.06 -3.89 -4.67
N ASP A 212 -24.48 -4.04 -3.48
CA ASP A 212 -24.51 -3.01 -2.46
C ASP A 212 -23.70 -1.77 -2.88
N HIS A 213 -22.53 -1.96 -3.48
CA HIS A 213 -21.64 -0.86 -3.87
C HIS A 213 -22.16 -0.06 -5.08
N ASP A 214 -23.02 -0.65 -5.91
CA ASP A 214 -23.68 0.07 -7.02
C ASP A 214 -24.92 0.87 -6.56
N ASN A 215 -25.39 0.65 -5.33
CA ASN A 215 -26.56 1.33 -4.80
C ASN A 215 -26.21 2.75 -4.31
N MET A 216 -26.54 3.76 -5.12
CA MET A 216 -26.27 5.17 -4.81
C MET A 216 -26.90 5.66 -3.49
N LYS A 217 -28.07 5.14 -3.09
CA LYS A 217 -28.69 5.51 -1.81
C LYS A 217 -27.87 4.97 -0.63
N TYR A 218 -27.41 3.73 -0.73
CA TYR A 218 -26.53 3.13 0.25
C TYR A 218 -25.17 3.83 0.31
N LEU A 219 -24.56 4.08 -0.85
CA LEU A 219 -23.27 4.77 -0.94
C LEU A 219 -23.34 6.18 -0.34
N LYS A 220 -24.40 6.95 -0.60
CA LYS A 220 -24.61 8.27 0.04
C LYS A 220 -24.65 8.15 1.56
N LYS A 221 -25.39 7.19 2.12
CA LYS A 221 -25.42 6.96 3.58
C LYS A 221 -24.02 6.71 4.14
N LEU A 222 -23.22 5.88 3.47
CA LEU A 222 -21.85 5.59 3.90
C LEU A 222 -20.93 6.83 3.81
N LEU A 223 -21.15 7.68 2.81
CA LEU A 223 -20.40 8.93 2.64
C LEU A 223 -20.77 9.96 3.72
N ASP A 224 -22.02 9.98 4.20
CA ASP A 224 -22.46 10.81 5.31
C ASP A 224 -21.89 10.28 6.65
N GLU A 225 -21.82 8.95 6.84
CA GLU A 225 -21.14 8.32 7.99
C GLU A 225 -19.64 8.66 8.02
N LEU A 226 -18.98 8.64 6.85
CA LEU A 226 -17.59 9.07 6.72
C LEU A 226 -17.40 10.53 7.17
N GLU A 227 -18.35 11.42 6.87
CA GLU A 227 -18.30 12.82 7.30
C GLU A 227 -18.30 12.92 8.83
N SER A 228 -19.19 12.18 9.49
CA SER A 228 -19.26 12.13 10.96
C SER A 228 -17.98 11.56 11.60
N VAL A 229 -17.34 10.56 10.98
CA VAL A 229 -16.04 10.05 11.45
C VAL A 229 -14.94 11.10 11.28
N MET A 230 -14.91 11.82 10.16
CA MET A 230 -13.93 12.89 9.92
C MET A 230 -14.10 14.05 10.90
N ASP A 231 -15.32 14.40 11.30
CA ASP A 231 -15.59 15.41 12.34
C ASP A 231 -15.03 14.98 13.71
N GLN A 232 -15.18 13.71 14.07
CA GLN A 232 -14.64 13.17 15.32
C GLN A 232 -13.11 13.16 15.32
N VAL A 233 -12.49 12.81 14.19
CA VAL A 233 -11.03 12.86 14.02
C VAL A 233 -10.50 14.30 14.08
N GLU A 234 -11.15 15.23 13.38
CA GLU A 234 -10.78 16.66 13.40
C GLU A 234 -10.86 17.24 14.82
N THR A 235 -11.95 16.97 15.52
CA THR A 235 -12.16 17.43 16.91
C THR A 235 -11.05 16.90 17.84
N GLU A 236 -10.65 15.64 17.66
CA GLU A 236 -9.60 15.05 18.48
C GLU A 236 -8.22 15.62 18.16
N LEU A 237 -7.90 15.80 16.88
CA LEU A 237 -6.65 16.42 16.46
C LEU A 237 -6.54 17.87 16.94
N GLN A 238 -7.64 18.63 16.90
CA GLN A 238 -7.70 19.97 17.50
C GLN A 238 -7.40 19.91 19.00
N ARG A 239 -8.09 19.04 19.73
CA ARG A 239 -7.86 18.87 21.17
C ARG A 239 -6.40 18.48 21.48
N ARG A 240 -5.77 17.68 20.63
CA ARG A 240 -4.34 17.34 20.76
C ARG A 240 -3.43 18.53 20.52
N ALA A 241 -3.76 19.40 19.56
CA ALA A 241 -3.01 20.62 19.32
C ALA A 241 -3.05 21.55 20.55
N GLU A 242 -4.23 21.68 21.19
CA GLU A 242 -4.43 22.48 22.41
C GLU A 242 -3.72 21.89 23.64
N GLU A 243 -3.59 20.55 23.71
CA GLU A 243 -2.88 19.85 24.80
C GLU A 243 -1.35 19.86 24.63
N THR A 244 -0.81 20.19 23.45
CA THR A 244 0.63 20.17 23.17
C THR A 244 1.24 21.56 23.40
N PRO A 245 2.31 21.73 24.19
CA PRO A 245 2.97 23.03 24.35
C PRO A 245 3.49 23.60 23.01
N GLU A 246 3.51 24.93 22.84
CA GLU A 246 3.97 25.59 21.60
C GLU A 246 5.40 25.20 21.16
N GLU A 247 6.24 24.73 22.08
CA GLU A 247 7.62 24.28 21.82
C GLU A 247 7.77 22.74 21.64
N GLY A 248 6.67 22.00 21.75
CA GLY A 248 6.65 20.54 21.65
C GLY A 248 6.54 20.01 20.21
N LYS A 249 7.03 18.78 19.98
CA LYS A 249 6.71 18.07 18.73
C LYS A 249 5.19 17.88 18.66
N PRO A 250 4.55 18.17 17.52
CA PRO A 250 3.10 18.09 17.41
C PRO A 250 2.62 16.64 17.64
N SER A 251 1.59 16.49 18.46
CA SER A 251 1.02 15.18 18.78
C SER A 251 0.45 14.46 17.55
N TRP A 252 0.41 13.13 17.63
CA TRP A 252 -0.35 12.24 16.75
C TRP A 252 -1.79 12.09 17.27
N LEU A 253 -2.63 11.28 16.62
CA LEU A 253 -4.06 11.19 16.91
C LEU A 253 -4.34 10.92 18.40
N CYS A 254 -3.58 9.99 18.98
CA CYS A 254 -3.84 9.53 20.35
C CYS A 254 -2.82 9.99 21.39
N GLY A 255 -1.67 10.54 21.00
CA GLY A 255 -0.60 10.95 21.93
C GLY A 255 0.63 11.49 21.21
N ASP A 256 1.76 11.56 21.91
CA ASP A 256 3.07 11.99 21.39
C ASP A 256 3.81 10.88 20.60
N PHE A 257 3.21 9.70 20.51
CA PHE A 257 3.71 8.53 19.79
C PHE A 257 2.78 8.14 18.63
N PHE A 258 3.35 7.53 17.60
CA PHE A 258 2.60 7.03 16.44
C PHE A 258 2.04 5.64 16.76
N SER A 259 0.72 5.51 16.77
CA SER A 259 0.02 4.32 17.24
C SER A 259 -0.65 3.54 16.10
N ILE A 260 -1.28 2.42 16.44
CA ILE A 260 -2.09 1.66 15.48
C ILE A 260 -3.30 2.45 14.95
N ALA A 261 -3.85 3.37 15.75
CA ALA A 261 -4.92 4.25 15.30
C ALA A 261 -4.40 5.20 14.20
N ASP A 262 -3.15 5.66 14.32
CA ASP A 262 -2.50 6.47 13.30
C ASP A 262 -2.20 5.70 12.02
N VAL A 263 -1.81 4.42 12.11
CA VAL A 263 -1.67 3.51 10.95
C VAL A 263 -3.00 3.37 10.21
N SER A 264 -4.10 3.10 10.93
CA SER A 264 -5.45 3.02 10.34
C SER A 264 -5.84 4.33 9.67
N LEU A 265 -5.70 5.46 10.37
CA LEU A 265 -6.06 6.77 9.84
C LEU A 265 -5.20 7.15 8.64
N ALA A 266 -3.89 6.90 8.69
CA ALA A 266 -2.94 7.19 7.61
C ALA A 266 -3.35 6.50 6.30
N VAL A 267 -3.62 5.19 6.35
CA VAL A 267 -3.98 4.41 5.17
C VAL A 267 -5.37 4.81 4.66
N THR A 268 -6.31 5.10 5.56
CA THR A 268 -7.66 5.61 5.22
C THR A 268 -7.59 6.94 4.49
N LEU A 269 -6.92 7.95 5.05
CA LEU A 269 -6.78 9.26 4.42
C LEU A 269 -6.05 9.16 3.07
N HIS A 270 -5.01 8.31 2.99
CA HIS A 270 -4.31 8.09 1.73
C HIS A 270 -5.23 7.45 0.67
N ARG A 271 -6.04 6.47 1.05
CA ARG A 271 -7.03 5.86 0.15
C ARG A 271 -8.09 6.88 -0.29
N LEU A 272 -8.64 7.67 0.63
CA LEU A 272 -9.63 8.69 0.29
C LEU A 272 -9.06 9.77 -0.63
N LYS A 273 -7.79 10.16 -0.44
CA LYS A 273 -7.08 11.06 -1.37
C LYS A 273 -6.95 10.43 -2.74
N PHE A 274 -6.51 9.17 -2.81
CA PHE A 274 -6.43 8.42 -4.06
C PHE A 274 -7.79 8.36 -4.80
N LEU A 275 -8.89 8.17 -4.06
CA LEU A 275 -10.25 8.15 -4.61
C LEU A 275 -10.77 9.55 -5.02
N GLY A 276 -10.03 10.64 -4.76
CA GLY A 276 -10.46 12.00 -5.09
C GLY A 276 -11.50 12.57 -4.13
N LEU A 277 -11.54 12.06 -2.90
CA LEU A 277 -12.48 12.47 -1.85
C LEU A 277 -11.86 13.51 -0.89
N SER A 278 -10.55 13.76 -0.96
CA SER A 278 -9.86 14.65 -0.02
C SER A 278 -10.43 16.06 0.02
N ARG A 279 -10.74 16.68 -1.13
CA ARG A 279 -11.32 18.03 -1.18
C ARG A 279 -12.67 18.15 -0.47
N ARG A 280 -13.45 17.05 -0.42
CA ARG A 280 -14.76 17.02 0.23
C ARG A 280 -14.61 16.85 1.75
N TYR A 281 -13.69 16.00 2.19
CA TYR A 281 -13.64 15.57 3.59
C TYR A 281 -12.63 16.32 4.45
N TRP A 282 -11.56 16.90 3.90
CA TRP A 282 -10.64 17.71 4.71
C TRP A 282 -9.93 18.85 3.99
N GLY A 283 -9.85 18.82 2.67
CA GLY A 283 -9.21 19.87 1.89
C GLY A 283 -10.00 21.19 1.87
N ASN A 284 -9.43 22.19 1.18
CA ASN A 284 -9.99 23.54 1.04
C ASN A 284 -10.26 24.24 2.39
N GLY A 285 -9.49 23.88 3.44
CA GLY A 285 -9.66 24.45 4.78
C GLY A 285 -10.89 23.96 5.55
N SER A 286 -11.54 22.87 5.12
CA SER A 286 -12.72 22.32 5.81
C SER A 286 -12.38 21.60 7.12
N ARG A 287 -11.27 20.85 7.17
CA ARG A 287 -10.76 20.17 8.37
C ARG A 287 -9.23 20.30 8.40
N VAL A 288 -8.76 21.45 8.88
CA VAL A 288 -7.35 21.87 8.80
C VAL A 288 -6.42 20.98 9.62
N ASN A 289 -6.91 20.43 10.74
CA ASN A 289 -6.08 19.56 11.58
C ASN A 289 -5.87 18.20 10.92
N VAL A 290 -6.90 17.63 10.28
CA VAL A 290 -6.79 16.43 9.44
C VAL A 290 -5.86 16.66 8.26
N GLU A 291 -5.97 17.81 7.58
CA GLU A 291 -5.09 18.16 6.45
C GLU A 291 -3.62 18.23 6.90
N THR A 292 -3.34 18.99 7.96
CA THR A 292 -1.99 19.13 8.54
C THR A 292 -1.45 17.80 9.06
N TYR A 293 -2.30 16.99 9.69
CA TYR A 293 -1.94 15.63 10.13
C TYR A 293 -1.53 14.76 8.94
N TYR A 294 -2.33 14.77 7.86
CA TYR A 294 -2.05 13.97 6.67
C TYR A 294 -0.73 14.38 6.01
N GLU A 295 -0.48 15.69 5.90
CA GLU A 295 0.79 16.23 5.38
C GLU A 295 2.00 15.74 6.20
N ARG A 296 1.87 15.64 7.52
CA ARG A 296 2.94 15.06 8.36
C ARG A 296 3.09 13.55 8.18
N VAL A 297 1.99 12.83 8.03
CA VAL A 297 1.99 11.37 7.85
C VAL A 297 2.72 10.96 6.57
N VAL A 298 2.49 11.66 5.46
CA VAL A 298 3.11 11.32 4.17
C VAL A 298 4.63 11.53 4.15
N GLU A 299 5.15 12.29 5.10
CA GLU A 299 6.59 12.52 5.27
C GLU A 299 7.29 11.39 6.05
N ARG A 300 6.53 10.51 6.72
CA ARG A 300 7.10 9.42 7.52
C ARG A 300 7.88 8.43 6.62
N PRO A 301 9.10 8.00 7.02
CA PRO A 301 9.90 7.08 6.20
C PRO A 301 9.20 5.76 5.88
N ALA A 302 8.53 5.15 6.86
CA ALA A 302 7.78 3.90 6.67
C ALA A 302 6.61 4.10 5.70
N PHE A 303 5.85 5.20 5.83
CA PHE A 303 4.77 5.55 4.92
C PHE A 303 5.26 5.71 3.47
N ARG A 304 6.32 6.49 3.26
CA ARG A 304 6.91 6.71 1.93
C ARG A 304 7.39 5.41 1.29
N ARG A 305 8.00 4.54 2.08
CA ARG A 305 8.48 3.23 1.63
C ARG A 305 7.33 2.30 1.22
N VAL A 306 6.23 2.29 1.97
CA VAL A 306 5.13 1.32 1.78
C VAL A 306 4.06 1.80 0.80
N LEU A 307 3.57 3.03 0.98
CA LEU A 307 2.45 3.60 0.21
C LEU A 307 2.93 4.53 -0.90
N GLY A 308 4.07 5.20 -0.71
CA GLY A 308 4.60 6.18 -1.66
C GLY A 308 3.67 7.39 -1.86
N HIS A 309 3.84 8.07 -3.00
CA HIS A 309 2.99 9.20 -3.35
C HIS A 309 1.77 8.75 -4.17
N VAL A 310 0.61 9.36 -3.95
CA VAL A 310 -0.65 9.03 -4.67
C VAL A 310 -0.53 9.11 -6.20
N ASN A 311 0.43 9.90 -6.72
CA ASN A 311 0.66 10.10 -8.16
C ASN A 311 1.50 8.98 -8.78
N ASN A 312 2.16 8.15 -7.98
CA ASN A 312 3.07 7.10 -8.45
C ASN A 312 2.36 5.76 -8.70
N ILE A 313 1.03 5.72 -8.68
CA ILE A 313 0.25 4.48 -8.82
C ILE A 313 0.37 3.88 -10.23
N LEU A 314 0.51 4.72 -11.27
CA LEU A 314 0.85 4.25 -12.62
C LEU A 314 2.18 3.48 -12.64
N ILE A 315 3.18 3.97 -11.93
CA ILE A 315 4.52 3.36 -11.90
C ILE A 315 4.55 2.14 -10.98
N SER A 316 3.88 2.20 -9.83
CA SER A 316 3.95 1.16 -8.80
C SER A 316 2.95 0.02 -9.00
N ALA A 317 1.84 0.22 -9.72
CA ALA A 317 0.82 -0.81 -9.93
C ALA A 317 0.75 -1.27 -11.39
N VAL A 318 0.78 -0.34 -12.34
CA VAL A 318 0.45 -0.64 -13.74
C VAL A 318 1.67 -1.18 -14.49
N LEU A 319 2.85 -0.57 -14.33
CA LEU A 319 4.07 -1.07 -14.96
C LEU A 319 4.45 -2.49 -14.49
N PRO A 320 4.44 -2.82 -13.17
CA PRO A 320 4.77 -4.18 -12.73
C PRO A 320 3.74 -5.21 -13.20
N ALA A 321 2.45 -4.86 -13.23
CA ALA A 321 1.42 -5.73 -13.78
C ALA A 321 1.65 -5.98 -15.28
N ALA A 322 1.86 -4.92 -16.07
CA ALA A 322 2.14 -5.03 -17.50
C ALA A 322 3.41 -5.85 -17.79
N PHE A 323 4.48 -5.64 -17.01
CA PHE A 323 5.70 -6.41 -17.12
C PHE A 323 5.49 -7.89 -16.79
N ARG A 324 4.72 -8.21 -15.73
CA ARG A 324 4.37 -9.60 -15.39
C ARG A 324 3.52 -10.27 -16.46
N VAL A 325 2.55 -9.57 -17.06
CA VAL A 325 1.77 -10.07 -18.20
C VAL A 325 2.69 -10.36 -19.38
N ALA A 326 3.57 -9.43 -19.72
CA ALA A 326 4.54 -9.61 -20.80
C ALA A 326 5.44 -10.82 -20.54
N ARG A 327 5.91 -11.02 -19.30
CA ARG A 327 6.73 -12.17 -18.92
C ARG A 327 5.95 -13.50 -18.97
N LYS A 328 4.68 -13.50 -18.53
CA LYS A 328 3.81 -14.70 -18.54
C LYS A 328 3.45 -15.14 -19.97
N ASN A 329 3.26 -14.18 -20.86
CA ASN A 329 2.89 -14.42 -22.26
C ASN A 329 4.09 -14.45 -23.22
N ALA A 330 5.31 -14.18 -22.73
CA ALA A 330 6.51 -14.27 -23.55
C ALA A 330 6.75 -15.74 -23.92
N PRO A 331 6.80 -16.09 -25.23
CA PRO A 331 7.21 -17.44 -25.62
C PRO A 331 8.64 -17.67 -25.11
N VAL A 332 8.87 -18.85 -24.51
CA VAL A 332 10.14 -19.31 -23.88
C VAL A 332 11.37 -19.13 -24.79
N ILE A 333 11.16 -18.90 -26.08
CA ILE A 333 12.19 -18.79 -27.13
C ILE A 333 12.80 -17.38 -27.24
N VAL A 334 12.16 -16.32 -26.72
CA VAL A 334 12.70 -14.95 -26.88
C VAL A 334 13.57 -14.58 -25.68
N GLY A 335 14.86 -14.88 -25.81
CA GLY A 335 15.89 -14.56 -24.83
C GLY A 335 15.90 -13.08 -24.41
N THR A 336 16.34 -12.84 -23.17
CA THR A 336 16.41 -11.55 -22.47
C THR A 336 17.00 -10.38 -23.27
N THR A 337 17.83 -10.66 -24.28
CA THR A 337 18.45 -9.68 -25.18
C THR A 337 17.45 -8.91 -26.05
N LEU A 338 16.32 -9.49 -26.45
CA LEU A 338 15.36 -8.83 -27.35
C LEU A 338 14.47 -7.81 -26.61
N LEU A 339 14.14 -8.08 -25.34
CA LEU A 339 13.39 -7.17 -24.47
C LEU A 339 14.19 -5.91 -24.11
N VAL A 340 15.49 -6.07 -23.82
CA VAL A 340 16.40 -4.93 -23.56
C VAL A 340 16.58 -4.08 -24.83
N GLY A 341 16.69 -4.73 -26.00
CA GLY A 341 16.76 -4.03 -27.29
C GLY A 341 15.51 -3.22 -27.62
N ALA A 342 14.31 -3.77 -27.35
CA ALA A 342 13.04 -3.07 -27.58
C ALA A 342 12.86 -1.86 -26.65
N LEU A 343 13.21 -2.00 -25.36
CA LEU A 343 13.18 -0.90 -24.40
C LEU A 343 14.20 0.19 -24.74
N GLY A 344 15.43 -0.20 -25.06
CA GLY A 344 16.48 0.72 -25.53
C GLY A 344 16.09 1.48 -26.80
N GLY A 345 15.49 0.77 -27.76
CA GLY A 345 14.99 1.36 -29.01
C GLY A 345 13.85 2.37 -28.78
N ALA A 346 12.89 2.04 -27.90
CA ALA A 346 11.80 2.94 -27.56
C ALA A 346 12.30 4.22 -26.85
N THR A 347 13.25 4.08 -25.90
CA THR A 347 13.87 5.24 -25.24
C THR A 347 14.69 6.10 -26.20
N TYR A 348 15.38 5.49 -27.16
CA TYR A 348 16.16 6.21 -28.17
C TYR A 348 15.25 7.00 -29.14
N LEU A 349 14.13 6.41 -29.55
CA LEU A 349 13.14 7.09 -30.40
C LEU A 349 12.46 8.26 -29.66
N ALA A 350 12.14 8.09 -28.37
CA ALA A 350 11.61 9.17 -27.54
C ALA A 350 12.63 10.32 -27.37
N PHE A 351 13.91 10.00 -27.17
CA PHE A 351 14.99 10.98 -27.13
C PHE A 351 15.13 11.74 -28.46
N LEU A 352 15.13 11.04 -29.60
CA LEU A 352 15.19 11.67 -30.92
C LEU A 352 13.98 12.57 -31.20
N TYR A 353 12.79 12.16 -30.78
CA TYR A 353 11.58 12.95 -30.90
C TYR A 353 11.66 14.26 -30.07
N MET A 354 12.12 14.17 -28.82
CA MET A 354 12.35 15.35 -27.96
C MET A 354 13.43 16.28 -28.51
N LYS A 355 14.55 15.72 -29.00
CA LYS A 355 15.64 16.49 -29.62
C LYS A 355 15.16 17.25 -30.87
N LYS A 356 14.36 16.61 -31.73
CA LYS A 356 13.78 17.23 -32.94
C LYS A 356 12.78 18.33 -32.59
N ARG A 357 12.04 18.17 -31.49
CA ARG A 357 11.12 19.20 -30.98
C ARG A 357 11.85 20.40 -30.41
N LEU A 358 12.99 20.20 -29.73
CA LEU A 358 13.82 21.28 -29.20
C LEU A 358 14.54 22.08 -30.30
N SER A 359 14.95 21.43 -31.40
CA SER A 359 15.55 22.11 -32.56
C SER A 359 14.56 22.92 -33.42
N LEU A 360 13.27 22.87 -33.14
CA LEU A 360 12.23 23.67 -33.81
C LEU A 360 11.93 24.99 -33.06
N PHE A 361 12.55 25.20 -31.89
CA PHE A 361 12.39 26.40 -31.06
C PHE A 361 13.70 27.20 -30.88
N SER A 362 14.73 26.87 -31.66
CA SER A 362 15.94 27.68 -31.88
C SER A 362 15.99 28.10 -33.34
#